data_AF-A0AAD3E2Z6-F1
#
_entry.id   AF-A0AAD3E2Z6-F1
#
_cell.length_a   1.000
_cell.length_b   1.000
_cell.length_c   1.000
_cell.angle_alpha   90.00
_cell.angle_beta   90.00
_cell.angle_gamma   90.00
#
_symmetry.space_group_name_H-M   'P 1'
#
loop_
_entity.id
_entity.type
_entity.pdbx_description
1 polymer ?
#
loop_
_entity_poly.entity_id
_entity_poly.type
_entity_poly.pdbx_seq_one_letter_code
_entity_poly.pdbx_strand_id
1 'polypeptide(L)'
;MHTTIARSASLRSHRQSYCSPARQPFISSLGPLAVKKFRNHASSIHSTTAKAGPEDQWPAPASYKLWPTNISIPSGAYNALQAIEVVLTLALVDAGFSGDWSRIGVLTADQEHAAQQVCWFILAAHSAVAAAAVRRALGPGYPPLLAGARGLLFGSLGLYDVHLRCQLREDEQQQQQRRQ
;
A
#
# COMPACT_ATOMS: atom_id res chain seq x y z
N MET A 1 -44.30 -19.36 -40.50
CA MET A 1 -43.83 -20.70 -40.06
C MET A 1 -42.67 -20.46 -39.10
N HIS A 2 -42.93 -20.51 -37.79
CA HIS A 2 -42.46 -21.56 -36.84
C HIS A 2 -40.94 -21.83 -36.99
N THR A 3 -40.10 -21.69 -35.96
CA THR A 3 -40.20 -22.49 -34.73
C THR A 3 -39.39 -21.86 -33.59
N THR A 4 -40.05 -21.64 -32.44
CA THR A 4 -39.43 -21.31 -31.13
C THR A 4 -39.05 -22.60 -30.42
N ILE A 5 -37.78 -22.77 -30.02
CA ILE A 5 -37.34 -23.90 -29.18
C ILE A 5 -36.95 -23.35 -27.80
N ALA A 6 -37.83 -23.58 -26.83
CA ALA A 6 -37.55 -23.37 -25.41
C ALA A 6 -36.77 -24.58 -24.87
N ARG A 7 -35.60 -24.36 -24.28
CA ARG A 7 -34.88 -25.38 -23.51
C ARG A 7 -34.98 -25.03 -22.02
N SER A 8 -35.76 -25.83 -21.31
CA SER A 8 -35.79 -25.88 -19.84
C SER A 8 -34.48 -26.45 -19.32
N ALA A 9 -33.78 -25.70 -18.47
CA ALA A 9 -32.66 -26.22 -17.69
C ALA A 9 -33.14 -26.50 -16.27
N SER A 10 -32.97 -27.77 -15.88
CA SER A 10 -33.33 -28.36 -14.59
C SER A 10 -32.48 -27.76 -13.46
N LEU A 11 -33.15 -27.10 -12.51
CA LEU A 11 -32.57 -26.65 -11.24
C LEU A 11 -32.31 -27.88 -10.34
N ARG A 12 -31.09 -28.39 -10.35
CA ARG A 12 -30.63 -29.42 -9.42
C ARG A 12 -30.17 -28.74 -8.12
N SER A 13 -31.06 -28.70 -7.14
CA SER A 13 -30.81 -28.23 -5.77
C SER A 13 -29.77 -29.13 -5.09
N HIS A 14 -28.54 -28.62 -4.93
CA HIS A 14 -27.53 -29.23 -4.06
C HIS A 14 -27.68 -28.67 -2.65
N ARG A 15 -28.38 -29.40 -1.78
CA ARG A 15 -28.31 -29.21 -0.33
C ARG A 15 -26.88 -29.49 0.13
N GLN A 16 -26.14 -28.46 0.51
CA GLN A 16 -24.92 -28.61 1.31
C GLN A 16 -25.32 -28.85 2.76
N SER A 17 -25.05 -30.07 3.24
CA SER A 17 -25.13 -30.42 4.66
C SER A 17 -24.04 -29.69 5.42
N TYR A 18 -24.43 -28.80 6.32
CA TYR A 18 -23.53 -28.14 7.26
C TYR A 18 -23.07 -29.15 8.31
N CYS A 19 -21.79 -29.56 8.26
CA CYS A 19 -21.13 -30.21 9.37
C CYS A 19 -20.78 -29.15 10.42
N SER A 20 -21.41 -29.26 11.58
CA SER A 20 -21.17 -28.45 12.78
C SER A 20 -19.78 -28.76 13.36
N PRO A 21 -18.86 -27.79 13.52
CA PRO A 21 -17.60 -28.05 14.23
C PRO A 21 -17.85 -28.12 15.73
N ALA A 22 -17.37 -29.22 16.32
CA ALA A 22 -17.40 -29.50 17.74
C ALA A 22 -16.78 -28.37 18.56
N ARG A 23 -17.54 -27.91 19.58
CA ARG A 23 -17.04 -27.10 20.70
C ARG A 23 -15.83 -27.79 21.32
N GLN A 24 -14.67 -27.13 21.28
CA GLN A 24 -13.56 -27.52 22.14
C GLN A 24 -13.76 -26.94 23.55
N PRO A 25 -13.48 -27.71 24.61
CA PRO A 25 -13.55 -27.22 25.98
C PRO A 25 -12.41 -26.23 26.27
N PHE A 26 -12.84 -25.13 26.88
CA PHE A 26 -12.02 -24.08 27.46
C PHE A 26 -11.12 -24.68 28.57
N ILE A 27 -9.81 -24.80 28.34
CA ILE A 27 -8.86 -25.15 29.39
C ILE A 27 -8.40 -23.86 30.06
N SER A 28 -8.99 -23.59 31.22
CA SER A 28 -8.52 -22.61 32.19
C SER A 28 -7.30 -23.18 32.92
N SER A 29 -6.12 -22.63 32.68
CA SER A 29 -4.93 -22.87 33.53
C SER A 29 -4.09 -21.60 33.61
N LEU A 30 -4.56 -20.66 34.43
CA LEU A 30 -3.76 -19.55 34.93
C LEU A 30 -2.87 -20.08 36.07
N GLY A 31 -1.63 -20.41 35.74
CA GLY A 31 -0.57 -20.65 36.73
C GLY A 31 0.14 -19.34 37.11
N PRO A 32 0.46 -19.10 38.40
CA PRO A 32 1.21 -17.92 38.82
C PRO A 32 2.71 -18.20 38.65
N LEU A 33 3.32 -17.70 37.57
CA LEU A 33 4.76 -17.78 37.38
C LEU A 33 5.43 -16.43 37.65
N ALA A 34 5.98 -16.35 38.86
CA ALA A 34 7.29 -15.80 39.18
C ALA A 34 7.67 -14.46 38.55
N VAL A 35 7.38 -13.38 39.28
CA VAL A 35 8.05 -12.08 39.13
C VAL A 35 9.53 -12.24 39.49
N LYS A 36 10.35 -12.63 38.51
CA LYS A 36 11.81 -12.53 38.62
C LYS A 36 12.20 -11.06 38.52
N LYS A 37 12.66 -10.54 39.66
CA LYS A 37 13.32 -9.25 39.85
C LYS A 37 14.48 -9.11 38.85
N PHE A 38 14.22 -8.51 37.69
CA PHE A 38 15.27 -8.16 36.73
C PHE A 38 16.05 -6.98 37.28
N ARG A 39 17.29 -7.30 37.65
CA ARG A 39 18.30 -6.44 38.22
C ARG A 39 18.81 -5.50 37.13
N ASN A 40 18.91 -4.22 37.47
CA ASN A 40 19.47 -3.14 36.66
C ASN A 40 20.81 -3.54 36.02
N HIS A 41 20.81 -3.75 34.70
CA HIS A 41 22.00 -3.65 33.86
C HIS A 41 21.95 -2.30 33.13
N ALA A 42 22.20 -1.24 33.88
CA ALA A 42 22.58 0.04 33.32
C ALA A 42 24.10 0.05 33.18
N SER A 43 24.62 -0.19 31.97
CA SER A 43 25.91 0.34 31.50
C SER A 43 26.23 -0.17 30.10
N SER A 44 26.51 0.78 29.21
CA SER A 44 27.01 0.62 27.84
C SER A 44 25.96 0.29 26.78
N ILE A 45 25.04 1.24 26.56
CA ILE A 45 24.58 1.49 25.20
C ILE A 45 25.81 2.04 24.47
N HIS A 46 26.59 1.15 23.87
CA HIS A 46 27.43 1.55 22.75
C HIS A 46 26.50 2.24 21.77
N SER A 47 26.66 3.55 21.63
CA SER A 47 26.19 4.31 20.50
C SER A 47 26.86 3.71 19.26
N THR A 48 26.31 2.60 18.76
CA THR A 48 26.47 2.21 17.38
C THR A 48 26.02 3.42 16.60
N THR A 49 26.97 4.16 16.06
CA THR A 49 26.77 5.09 14.95
C THR A 49 26.07 4.26 13.88
N ALA A 50 24.73 4.23 13.94
CA ALA A 50 23.91 3.60 12.93
C ALA A 50 24.34 4.26 11.64
N LYS A 51 24.95 3.47 10.75
CA LYS A 51 25.39 3.93 9.44
C LYS A 51 24.15 4.55 8.81
N ALA A 52 24.16 5.87 8.64
CA ALA A 52 23.02 6.64 8.14
C ALA A 52 22.44 5.90 6.95
N GLY A 53 21.16 5.54 7.04
CA GLY A 53 20.50 4.76 6.01
C GLY A 53 20.54 5.52 4.69
N PRO A 54 20.40 4.83 3.54
CA PRO A 54 20.24 5.53 2.25
C PRO A 54 19.06 6.53 2.26
N GLU A 55 18.11 6.40 3.19
CA GLU A 55 17.01 7.35 3.39
C GLU A 55 17.43 8.68 4.01
N ASP A 56 18.48 8.71 4.85
CA ASP A 56 18.95 9.94 5.51
C ASP A 56 19.52 10.95 4.50
N GLN A 57 19.89 10.48 3.30
CA GLN A 57 20.41 11.31 2.21
C GLN A 57 19.31 12.03 1.42
N TRP A 58 18.04 11.65 1.60
CA TRP A 58 16.91 12.13 0.82
C TRP A 58 15.76 12.55 1.73
N PRO A 59 15.90 13.67 2.47
CA PRO A 59 14.91 14.08 3.46
C PRO A 59 13.53 14.28 2.82
N ALA A 60 12.48 13.91 3.57
CA ALA A 60 11.13 14.20 3.15
C ALA A 60 10.90 15.73 3.14
N PRO A 61 10.21 16.29 2.14
CA PRO A 61 9.87 17.70 2.15
C PRO A 61 8.94 18.01 3.34
N ALA A 62 9.09 19.18 3.95
CA ALA A 62 8.20 19.63 5.04
C ALA A 62 6.75 19.83 4.56
N SER A 63 6.59 20.23 3.30
CA SER A 63 5.31 20.40 2.64
C SER A 63 5.41 20.08 1.15
N TYR A 64 4.28 19.65 0.58
CA TYR A 64 4.11 19.29 -0.82
C TYR A 64 3.33 20.41 -1.52
N LYS A 65 3.96 21.11 -2.46
CA LYS A 65 3.34 22.24 -3.16
C LYS A 65 2.69 21.79 -4.46
N LEU A 66 1.37 21.56 -4.43
CA LEU A 66 0.62 21.15 -5.61
C LEU A 66 0.67 22.23 -6.70
N TRP A 67 1.26 21.87 -7.83
CA TRP A 67 1.23 22.67 -9.04
C TRP A 67 0.05 22.23 -9.92
N PRO A 68 -0.70 23.14 -10.56
CA PRO A 68 -0.48 24.60 -10.65
C PRO A 68 -1.12 25.41 -9.51
N THR A 69 -1.75 24.77 -8.51
CA THR A 69 -2.69 25.44 -7.60
C THR A 69 -2.05 26.27 -6.49
N ASN A 70 -0.72 26.30 -6.35
CA ASN A 70 0.00 26.97 -5.24
C ASN A 70 -0.43 26.51 -3.84
N ILE A 71 -1.23 25.45 -3.74
CA ILE A 71 -1.68 24.86 -2.47
C ILE A 71 -0.54 24.05 -1.89
N SER A 72 -0.21 24.30 -0.62
CA SER A 72 0.80 23.52 0.10
C SER A 72 0.12 22.57 1.08
N ILE A 73 0.43 21.29 0.95
CA ILE A 73 -0.08 20.24 1.83
C ILE A 73 1.04 19.88 2.82
N PRO A 74 0.81 19.92 4.14
CA PRO A 74 1.81 19.50 5.11
C PRO A 74 2.14 18.01 4.92
N SER A 75 3.40 17.63 5.12
CA SER A 75 3.87 16.25 4.88
C SER A 75 3.05 15.18 5.59
N GLY A 76 2.58 15.43 6.81
CA GLY A 76 1.70 14.53 7.54
C GLY A 76 0.37 14.26 6.82
N ALA A 77 -0.25 15.29 6.26
CA ALA A 77 -1.48 15.13 5.48
C ALA A 77 -1.21 14.42 4.15
N TYR A 78 -0.07 14.68 3.52
CA TYR A 78 0.33 13.99 2.30
C TYR A 78 0.55 12.48 2.52
N ASN A 79 1.23 12.12 3.61
CA ASN A 79 1.40 10.72 4.01
C ASN A 79 0.07 10.06 4.37
N ALA A 80 -0.88 10.80 4.96
CA ALA A 80 -2.23 10.29 5.20
C ALA A 80 -2.96 9.99 3.89
N LEU A 81 -2.81 10.81 2.85
CA LEU A 81 -3.37 10.53 1.52
C LEU A 81 -2.76 9.26 0.90
N GLN A 82 -1.45 9.07 1.00
CA GLN A 82 -0.80 7.83 0.57
C GLN A 82 -1.32 6.60 1.33
N ALA A 83 -1.53 6.72 2.65
CA ALA A 83 -2.10 5.64 3.45
C ALA A 83 -3.55 5.32 3.04
N ILE A 84 -4.37 6.35 2.78
CA ILE A 84 -5.74 6.20 2.29
C ILE A 84 -5.75 5.47 0.94
N GLU A 85 -4.86 5.86 0.01
CA GLU A 85 -4.72 5.19 -1.29
C GLU A 85 -4.47 3.68 -1.11
N VAL A 86 -3.48 3.30 -0.28
CA VAL A 86 -3.18 1.90 -0.01
C VAL A 86 -4.37 1.17 0.60
N VAL A 87 -5.05 1.77 1.59
CA VAL A 87 -6.23 1.16 2.22
C VAL A 87 -7.36 0.95 1.21
N LEU A 88 -7.61 1.94 0.34
CA LEU A 88 -8.64 1.83 -0.71
C LEU A 88 -8.28 0.77 -1.76
N THR A 89 -7.01 0.68 -2.18
CA THR A 89 -6.55 -0.36 -3.09
C THR A 89 -6.69 -1.74 -2.47
N LEU A 90 -6.33 -1.91 -1.20
CA LEU A 90 -6.48 -3.19 -0.50
C LEU A 90 -7.95 -3.58 -0.34
N ALA A 91 -8.82 -2.62 0.02
CA ALA A 91 -10.26 -2.85 0.10
C ALA A 91 -10.86 -3.25 -1.25
N LEU A 92 -10.39 -2.64 -2.35
CA LEU A 92 -10.82 -3.00 -3.70
C LEU A 92 -10.36 -4.41 -4.10
N VAL A 93 -9.11 -4.78 -3.77
CA VAL A 93 -8.60 -6.13 -4.01
C VAL A 93 -9.40 -7.16 -3.21
N ASP A 94 -9.70 -6.87 -1.94
CA ASP A 94 -10.54 -7.71 -1.10
C ASP A 94 -11.96 -7.86 -1.69
N ALA A 95 -12.56 -6.75 -2.14
CA ALA A 95 -13.86 -6.73 -2.81
C ALA A 95 -13.89 -7.55 -4.11
N GLY A 96 -12.80 -7.53 -4.89
CA GLY A 96 -12.72 -8.20 -6.19
C GLY A 96 -12.33 -9.67 -6.14
N PHE A 97 -11.57 -10.13 -5.14
CA PHE A 97 -10.95 -11.46 -5.16
C PHE A 97 -11.31 -12.39 -3.99
N SER A 98 -11.91 -11.89 -2.91
CA SER A 98 -12.28 -12.77 -1.78
C SER A 98 -13.50 -13.65 -2.08
N GLY A 99 -14.40 -13.21 -2.96
CA GLY A 99 -15.71 -13.84 -3.20
C GLY A 99 -16.68 -13.76 -2.03
N ASP A 100 -16.26 -13.26 -0.86
CA ASP A 100 -17.11 -13.16 0.32
C ASP A 100 -18.18 -12.08 0.13
N TRP A 101 -17.83 -10.96 -0.52
CA TRP A 101 -18.72 -9.82 -0.78
C TRP A 101 -19.91 -10.16 -1.67
N SER A 102 -19.72 -11.01 -2.67
CA SER A 102 -20.82 -11.50 -3.50
C SER A 102 -21.63 -12.58 -2.80
N ARG A 103 -20.98 -13.43 -1.99
CA ARG A 103 -21.67 -14.46 -1.19
C ARG A 103 -22.63 -13.88 -0.16
N ILE A 104 -22.26 -12.77 0.49
CA ILE A 104 -23.13 -12.07 1.46
C ILE A 104 -24.15 -11.13 0.78
N GLY A 105 -24.11 -11.01 -0.55
CA GLY A 105 -25.03 -10.18 -1.32
C GLY A 105 -24.76 -8.67 -1.25
N VAL A 106 -23.58 -8.25 -0.80
CA VAL A 106 -23.17 -6.83 -0.83
C VAL A 106 -22.83 -6.39 -2.26
N LEU A 107 -22.22 -7.29 -3.04
CA LEU A 107 -21.94 -7.07 -4.47
C LEU A 107 -22.66 -8.11 -5.34
N THR A 108 -23.04 -7.72 -6.55
CA THR A 108 -23.42 -8.69 -7.59
C THR A 108 -22.17 -9.32 -8.21
N ALA A 109 -22.32 -10.48 -8.86
CA ALA A 109 -21.21 -11.12 -9.57
C ALA A 109 -20.59 -10.22 -10.66
N ASP A 110 -21.42 -9.44 -11.36
CA ASP A 110 -20.95 -8.47 -12.36
C ASP A 110 -20.14 -7.34 -11.72
N GLN A 111 -20.52 -6.88 -10.51
CA GLN A 111 -19.78 -5.87 -9.76
C GLN A 111 -18.43 -6.40 -9.23
N GLU A 112 -18.39 -7.64 -8.76
CA GLU A 112 -17.14 -8.30 -8.36
C GLU A 112 -16.18 -8.40 -9.56
N HIS A 113 -16.67 -8.85 -10.71
CA HIS A 113 -15.88 -8.89 -11.94
C HIS A 113 -15.40 -7.51 -12.38
N ALA A 114 -16.24 -6.47 -12.27
CA ALA A 114 -15.82 -5.09 -12.53
C ALA A 114 -14.72 -4.64 -11.56
N ALA A 115 -14.81 -4.98 -10.28
CA ALA A 115 -13.76 -4.68 -9.30
C ALA A 115 -12.42 -5.34 -9.65
N GLN A 116 -12.44 -6.59 -10.13
CA GLN A 116 -11.24 -7.27 -10.64
C GLN A 116 -10.62 -6.53 -11.82
N GLN A 117 -11.44 -6.08 -12.78
CA GLN A 117 -10.97 -5.31 -13.93
C GLN A 117 -10.33 -3.98 -13.50
N VAL A 118 -10.92 -3.28 -12.54
CA VAL A 118 -10.36 -2.04 -11.98
C VAL A 118 -9.03 -2.32 -11.28
N CYS A 119 -8.90 -3.43 -10.53
CA CYS A 119 -7.62 -3.81 -9.92
C CYS A 119 -6.50 -3.98 -10.95
N TRP A 120 -6.78 -4.68 -12.05
CA TRP A 120 -5.80 -4.86 -13.13
C TRP A 120 -5.42 -3.55 -13.81
N PHE A 121 -6.39 -2.67 -14.02
CA PHE A 121 -6.14 -1.34 -14.56
C PHE A 121 -5.25 -0.50 -13.63
N ILE A 122 -5.56 -0.47 -12.32
CA ILE A 122 -4.75 0.22 -11.31
C ILE A 122 -3.32 -0.34 -11.29
N LEU A 123 -3.16 -1.67 -11.27
CA LEU A 123 -1.84 -2.30 -11.28
C LEU A 123 -1.02 -1.91 -12.52
N ALA A 124 -1.65 -1.90 -13.71
CA ALA A 124 -0.99 -1.47 -14.94
C ALA A 124 -0.57 0.00 -14.88
N ALA A 125 -1.45 0.88 -14.40
CA ALA A 125 -1.16 2.31 -14.23
C ALA A 125 -0.01 2.53 -13.24
N HIS A 126 -0.06 1.89 -12.07
CA HIS A 126 0.98 1.98 -11.04
C HIS A 126 2.32 1.41 -11.53
N SER A 127 2.30 0.36 -12.35
CA SER A 127 3.52 -0.17 -12.97
C SER A 127 4.16 0.84 -13.94
N ALA A 128 3.36 1.54 -14.74
CA ALA A 128 3.86 2.60 -15.61
C ALA A 128 4.44 3.78 -14.80
N VAL A 129 3.78 4.14 -13.70
CA VAL A 129 4.26 5.20 -12.81
C VAL A 129 5.54 4.79 -12.06
N ALA A 130 5.66 3.53 -11.64
CA ALA A 130 6.89 2.98 -11.06
C ALA A 130 8.08 3.12 -12.02
N ALA A 131 7.88 2.79 -13.30
CA ALA A 131 8.92 2.97 -14.33
C ALA A 131 9.30 4.46 -14.51
N ALA A 132 8.32 5.37 -14.49
CA ALA A 132 8.57 6.80 -14.54
C ALA A 132 9.36 7.31 -13.31
N ALA A 133 9.04 6.81 -12.11
CA ALA A 133 9.73 7.16 -10.88
C ALA A 133 11.18 6.68 -10.88
N VAL A 134 11.42 5.44 -11.34
CA VAL A 134 12.78 4.90 -11.56
C VAL A 134 13.55 5.80 -12.52
N ARG A 135 12.96 6.17 -13.66
CA ARG A 135 13.61 7.03 -14.64
C ARG A 135 13.96 8.40 -14.06
N ARG A 136 13.08 9.01 -13.25
CA ARG A 136 13.37 10.29 -12.57
C ARG A 136 14.52 10.16 -11.57
N ALA A 137 14.59 9.03 -10.85
CA ALA A 137 15.57 8.78 -9.80
C ALA A 137 17.01 8.64 -10.32
N LEU A 138 17.20 8.17 -11.57
CA LEU A 138 18.53 7.91 -12.14
C LEU A 138 19.41 9.16 -12.28
N GLY A 139 18.84 10.33 -12.58
CA GLY A 139 19.63 11.55 -12.77
C GLY A 139 20.28 12.06 -11.47
N PRO A 140 19.49 12.30 -10.41
CA PRO A 140 19.99 12.82 -9.13
C PRO A 140 20.71 11.79 -8.26
N GLY A 141 20.65 10.50 -8.63
CA GLY A 141 21.20 9.41 -7.81
C GLY A 141 20.28 8.94 -6.68
N TYR A 142 18.96 9.15 -6.81
CA TYR A 142 17.99 8.61 -5.86
C TYR A 142 17.91 7.08 -6.02
N PRO A 143 17.78 6.28 -4.95
CA PRO A 143 17.76 4.81 -5.05
C PRO A 143 16.64 4.30 -5.98
N PRO A 144 16.95 3.68 -7.14
CA PRO A 144 15.94 3.35 -8.14
C PRO A 144 14.88 2.36 -7.64
N LEU A 145 15.29 1.36 -6.85
CA LEU A 145 14.37 0.38 -6.27
C LEU A 145 13.34 1.04 -5.35
N LEU A 146 13.77 1.99 -4.52
CA LEU A 146 12.88 2.73 -3.62
C LEU A 146 11.92 3.63 -4.41
N ALA A 147 12.41 4.26 -5.50
CA ALA A 147 11.56 5.06 -6.37
C ALA A 147 10.50 4.21 -7.08
N GLY A 148 10.89 3.06 -7.61
CA GLY A 148 9.97 2.09 -8.21
C GLY A 148 8.93 1.59 -7.23
N ALA A 149 9.35 1.22 -6.01
CA ALA A 149 8.43 0.78 -4.95
C ALA A 149 7.41 1.87 -4.59
N ARG A 150 7.85 3.13 -4.47
CA ARG A 150 6.94 4.26 -4.21
C ARG A 150 5.95 4.49 -5.34
N GLY A 151 6.41 4.50 -6.59
CA GLY A 151 5.53 4.67 -7.75
C GLY A 151 4.54 3.50 -7.92
N LEU A 152 4.94 2.29 -7.54
CA LEU A 152 4.06 1.11 -7.60
C LEU A 152 3.01 1.12 -6.47
N LEU A 153 3.40 1.49 -5.25
CA LEU A 153 2.49 1.46 -4.09
C LEU A 153 1.54 2.66 -4.04
N PHE A 154 2.02 3.85 -4.42
CA PHE A 154 1.31 5.13 -4.24
C PHE A 154 1.04 5.85 -5.56
N GLY A 155 1.13 5.14 -6.69
CA GLY A 155 0.87 5.67 -8.01
C GLY A 155 1.55 7.02 -8.25
N SER A 156 0.77 8.00 -8.71
CA SER A 156 1.24 9.35 -9.01
C SER A 156 1.70 10.13 -7.77
N LEU A 157 1.17 9.84 -6.57
CA LEU A 157 1.67 10.42 -5.31
C LEU A 157 3.10 9.95 -5.06
N GLY A 158 3.38 8.65 -5.24
CA GLY A 158 4.73 8.11 -5.10
C GLY A 158 5.73 8.74 -6.06
N LEU A 159 5.35 8.92 -7.33
CA LEU A 159 6.17 9.61 -8.33
C LEU A 159 6.43 11.07 -7.94
N TYR A 160 5.42 11.79 -7.48
CA TYR A 160 5.54 13.19 -7.12
C TYR A 160 6.47 13.38 -5.91
N ASP A 161 6.39 12.51 -4.90
CA ASP A 161 7.33 12.51 -3.78
C ASP A 161 8.78 12.26 -4.21
N VAL A 162 9.03 11.28 -5.08
CA VAL A 162 10.36 11.05 -5.66
C VAL A 162 10.85 12.27 -6.42
N HIS A 163 9.98 12.89 -7.22
CA HIS A 163 10.30 14.08 -8.00
C HIS A 163 10.74 15.25 -7.13
N LEU A 164 10.01 15.54 -6.04
CA LEU A 164 10.35 16.64 -5.13
C LEU A 164 11.67 16.40 -4.40
N ARG A 165 11.92 15.17 -3.91
CA ARG A 165 13.19 14.84 -3.24
C ARG A 165 14.38 15.01 -4.18
N CYS A 166 14.20 14.57 -5.42
CA CYS A 166 15.16 14.78 -6.50
C CYS A 166 15.44 16.27 -6.74
N GLN A 167 14.38 17.09 -6.83
CA GLN A 167 14.49 18.53 -7.07
C GLN A 167 15.21 19.27 -5.93
N LEU A 168 14.86 18.97 -4.67
CA LEU A 168 15.51 19.59 -3.50
C LEU A 168 17.02 19.35 -3.51
N ARG A 169 17.46 18.15 -3.90
CA ARG A 169 18.89 17.82 -3.96
C ARG A 169 19.62 18.57 -5.08
N GLU A 170 18.98 18.69 -6.25
CA GLU A 170 19.52 19.47 -7.36
C GLU A 170 19.68 20.96 -6.95
N ASP A 171 18.69 21.52 -6.24
CA ASP A 171 18.73 22.89 -5.73
C ASP A 171 19.85 23.11 -4.71
N GLU A 172 20.05 22.17 -3.77
CA GLU A 172 21.17 22.20 -2.82
C GLU A 172 22.54 22.22 -3.52
N GLN A 173 22.73 21.35 -4.52
CA GLN A 173 23.97 21.27 -5.27
C GLN A 173 24.25 22.57 -6.04
N GLN A 174 23.24 23.14 -6.68
CA GLN A 174 23.36 24.43 -7.38
C GLN A 174 23.70 25.57 -6.41
N GLN A 175 23.09 25.61 -5.22
CA GLN A 175 23.41 26.61 -4.21
C GLN A 175 24.85 26.48 -3.69
N GLN A 176 25.36 25.26 -3.53
CA GLN A 176 26.75 25.03 -3.15
C GLN A 176 27.73 25.52 -4.23
N GLN A 177 27.44 25.26 -5.50
CA GLN A 177 28.25 25.74 -6.62
C GLN A 177 28.30 27.27 -6.71
N ARG A 178 27.19 27.96 -6.42
CA ARG A 178 27.13 29.44 -6.42
C ARG A 178 27.91 30.11 -5.28
N ARG A 179 28.30 29.36 -4.24
CA ARG A 179 29.06 29.88 -3.09
C ARG A 179 30.56 29.73 -3.25
N GLN A 180 31.02 29.00 -4.27
CA GLN A 180 32.43 28.82 -4.62
C GLN A 180 32.85 29.90 -5.62
#